data_AF-X0ZX98-F1
#
_entry.id   AF-X0ZX98-F1
#
_cell.length_a   1.000
_cell.length_b   1.000
_cell.length_c   1.000
_cell.angle_alpha   90.00
_cell.angle_beta   90.00
_cell.angle_gamma   90.00
#
_symmetry.space_group_name_H-M   'P 1'
#
loop_
_entity.id
_entity.type
_entity.pdbx_description
1 polymer ?
#
loop_
_entity_poly.entity_id
_entity_poly.type
_entity_poly.pdbx_seq_one_letter_code
_entity_poly.pdbx_strand_id
1 'polypeptide(L)' 'MDIVRIGIAIYGLRPSEKIFSPKLKPALSLKAKISYLKEVEKGEGISYGLTFKTNKKSLIATIPIGYGDGYPRKLSNKGI' A
#
# COMPACT_ATOMS: atom_id res chain seq x y z
N MET A 1 24.63 -24.81 22.27
CA MET A 1 23.40 -24.45 21.51
C MET A 1 23.84 -23.39 20.52
N ASP A 2 24.21 -23.82 19.31
CA ASP A 2 25.20 -23.08 18.50
C ASP A 2 24.65 -22.64 17.13
N ILE A 3 23.34 -22.83 16.88
CA ILE A 3 22.68 -22.51 15.62
C ILE A 3 21.35 -21.78 15.87
N VAL A 4 21.12 -20.73 15.07
CA VAL A 4 19.86 -19.96 15.05
C VAL A 4 19.26 -19.94 13.64
N ARG A 5 17.92 -19.97 13.55
CA ARG A 5 17.16 -19.82 12.29
C ARG A 5 16.63 -18.40 12.18
N ILE A 6 17.47 -17.49 11.69
CA ILE A 6 17.08 -16.09 11.50
C ILE A 6 16.10 -16.02 10.34
N GLY A 7 14.87 -15.60 10.62
CA GLY A 7 13.80 -15.49 9.61
C GLY A 7 13.61 -14.05 9.15
N ILE A 8 12.53 -13.43 9.63
CA ILE A 8 12.01 -12.12 9.17
C ILE A 8 13.05 -10.98 9.13
N ALA A 9 14.05 -11.03 10.02
CA ALA A 9 15.13 -10.05 10.08
C ALA A 9 16.02 -10.04 8.81
N ILE A 10 16.15 -11.18 8.10
CA ILE A 10 16.90 -11.26 6.84
C ILE A 10 16.25 -10.40 5.76
N TYR A 11 14.91 -10.27 5.78
CA TYR A 11 14.17 -9.43 4.83
C TYR A 11 14.13 -7.95 5.21
N GLY A 12 14.86 -7.59 6.27
CA GLY A 12 14.93 -6.21 6.74
C GLY A 12 13.77 -5.80 7.63
N LEU A 13 13.00 -6.76 8.16
CA LEU A 13 11.80 -6.52 8.95
C LEU A 13 12.02 -6.88 10.42
N ARG A 14 11.56 -6.01 11.31
CA ARG A 14 11.65 -6.19 12.76
C ARG A 14 10.69 -7.30 13.21
N PRO A 15 11.14 -8.30 14.00
CA PRO A 15 10.26 -9.39 14.44
C PRO A 15 9.11 -8.95 15.36
N SER A 16 9.31 -7.88 16.14
CA SER A 16 8.29 -7.32 17.05
C SER A 16 8.66 -5.91 17.47
N GLU A 17 7.67 -5.01 17.58
CA GLU A 17 7.83 -3.65 18.11
C GLU A 17 8.35 -3.61 19.56
N LYS A 18 8.25 -4.71 20.31
CA LYS A 18 8.66 -4.75 21.73
C LYS A 18 10.11 -5.20 21.97
N ILE A 19 10.83 -5.61 20.92
CA ILE A 19 12.16 -6.22 21.06
C ILE A 19 13.20 -5.39 20.32
N PHE A 20 14.30 -5.05 20.99
CA PHE A 20 15.43 -4.40 20.34
C PHE A 20 15.83 -5.17 19.08
N SER A 21 15.99 -4.45 17.97
CA SER A 21 16.49 -4.99 16.72
C SER A 21 17.52 -4.03 16.17
N PRO A 22 18.62 -4.53 15.57
CA PRO A 22 19.59 -3.67 14.91
C PRO A 22 18.92 -2.87 13.79
N LYS A 23 19.62 -1.88 13.25
CA LYS A 23 19.14 -1.16 12.06
C LYS A 23 19.11 -2.13 10.87
N LEU A 24 17.90 -2.58 10.53
CA LEU A 24 17.65 -3.46 9.39
C LEU A 24 17.37 -2.64 8.12
N LYS A 25 17.72 -3.19 6.95
CA LYS A 25 17.46 -2.58 5.65
C LYS A 25 16.35 -3.35 4.93
N PRO A 26 15.16 -2.76 4.69
CA PRO A 26 14.09 -3.42 3.96
C PRO A 26 14.56 -3.93 2.60
N ALA A 27 14.28 -5.20 2.32
CA ALA A 27 14.70 -5.85 1.07
C ALA A 27 13.66 -5.77 -0.06
N LEU A 28 12.41 -5.39 0.27
CA LEU A 28 11.29 -5.39 -0.67
C LEU A 28 10.73 -3.98 -0.89
N SER A 29 10.42 -3.65 -2.14
CA SER A 29 9.63 -2.48 -2.50
C SER A 29 8.61 -2.85 -3.57
N LEU A 30 7.41 -2.28 -3.48
CA LEU A 30 6.34 -2.44 -4.47
C LEU A 30 6.17 -1.12 -5.21
N LYS A 31 6.13 -1.16 -6.55
CA LYS A 31 6.02 0.02 -7.41
C LYS A 31 4.98 -0.24 -8.50
N ALA A 32 4.28 0.81 -8.89
CA ALA A 32 3.32 0.80 -10.01
C ALA A 32 3.47 2.07 -10.85
N LYS A 33 2.94 2.04 -12.06
CA LYS A 33 2.84 3.21 -12.95
C LYS A 33 1.38 3.60 -13.12
N ILE A 34 1.14 4.89 -13.36
CA ILE A 34 -0.19 5.39 -13.71
C ILE A 34 -0.53 4.87 -15.11
N SER A 35 -1.68 4.20 -15.24
CA SER A 35 -2.19 3.73 -16.53
C SER A 35 -3.19 4.71 -17.15
N TYR A 36 -3.84 5.54 -16.32
CA TYR A 36 -4.85 6.48 -16.78
C TYR A 36 -5.02 7.65 -15.81
N LEU A 37 -5.30 8.83 -16.37
CA LEU A 37 -5.60 10.06 -15.64
C LEU A 37 -6.94 10.63 -16.14
N LYS A 38 -7.76 11.11 -15.22
CA LYS A 38 -8.96 11.89 -15.54
C LYS A 38 -9.20 13.02 -14.55
N GLU A 39 -9.65 14.16 -15.04
CA GLU A 39 -10.22 15.21 -14.20
C GLU A 39 -11.69 14.89 -13.88
N VAL A 40 -12.09 15.20 -12.66
CA VAL A 40 -13.45 15.00 -12.15
C VAL A 40 -13.87 16.21 -11.32
N GLU A 41 -15.17 16.51 -11.35
CA GLU A 41 -15.72 17.62 -10.58
C GLU A 41 -15.97 17.25 -9.11
N LYS A 42 -16.29 18.26 -8.29
CA LYS A 42 -16.67 18.05 -6.89
C LYS A 42 -17.96 17.21 -6.80
N GLY A 43 -17.97 16.23 -5.91
CA GLY A 43 -19.12 15.37 -5.63
C GLY A 43 -19.15 14.06 -6.42
N GLU A 44 -18.24 13.87 -7.38
CA GLU A 44 -18.12 12.63 -8.14
C GLU A 44 -17.72 11.45 -7.25
N GLY A 45 -18.43 10.34 -7.39
CA GLY A 45 -18.13 9.09 -6.71
C GLY A 45 -17.09 8.27 -7.48
N ILE A 46 -16.12 7.70 -6.77
CA ILE A 46 -15.03 6.92 -7.36
C ILE A 46 -15.17 5.43 -7.03
N SER A 47 -14.97 4.59 -8.04
CA SER A 47 -14.98 3.12 -7.95
C SER A 47 -16.33 2.52 -7.53
N TYR A 48 -16.34 1.22 -7.28
CA TYR A 48 -17.55 0.47 -6.90
C TYR A 48 -18.11 0.95 -5.57
N GLY A 49 -19.45 1.01 -5.50
CA GLY A 49 -20.17 1.43 -4.29
C GLY A 49 -20.02 2.91 -3.93
N LEU A 50 -19.24 3.68 -4.70
CA LEU A 50 -19.08 5.13 -4.55
C LEU A 50 -18.75 5.56 -3.10
N THR A 51 -17.98 4.74 -2.39
CA THR A 51 -17.63 4.95 -0.98
C THR A 51 -16.65 6.09 -0.76
N PHE A 52 -16.03 6.59 -1.84
CA PHE A 52 -15.30 7.85 -1.85
C PHE A 52 -16.02 8.83 -2.78
N LYS A 53 -16.21 10.06 -2.32
CA LYS A 53 -16.70 11.19 -3.11
C LYS A 53 -15.71 12.34 -3.05
N THR A 54 -15.44 12.95 -4.19
CA THR A 54 -14.53 14.09 -4.28
C THR A 54 -15.10 15.30 -3.53
N ASN A 55 -14.27 15.99 -2.76
CA ASN A 55 -14.64 17.21 -2.03
C ASN A 55 -14.32 18.51 -2.81
N LYS A 56 -13.55 18.39 -3.90
CA LYS A 56 -13.14 19.45 -4.82
C LYS A 56 -12.90 18.87 -6.21
N LYS A 57 -12.74 19.74 -7.21
CA LYS A 57 -12.23 19.33 -8.53
C LYS A 57 -10.91 18.58 -8.35
N SER A 58 -10.83 17.36 -8.87
CA SER A 58 -9.74 16.43 -8.57
C SER A 58 -9.18 15.79 -9.85
N LEU A 59 -7.88 15.50 -9.84
CA LEU A 59 -7.24 14.65 -10.85
C LEU A 59 -7.12 13.24 -10.28
N ILE A 60 -7.75 12.26 -10.93
CA ILE A 60 -7.79 10.87 -10.48
C ILE A 60 -6.83 10.02 -11.32
N ALA A 61 -5.91 9.33 -10.64
CA ALA A 61 -5.01 8.36 -11.25
C ALA A 61 -5.53 6.93 -11.05
N THR A 62 -5.51 6.14 -12.13
CA THR A 62 -5.70 4.69 -12.06
C THR A 62 -4.35 4.00 -12.17
N ILE A 63 -4.10 3.02 -11.30
CA ILE A 63 -2.91 2.18 -11.32
C ILE A 63 -3.33 0.71 -11.53
N PRO A 64 -2.59 -0.08 -12.34
CA PRO A 64 -2.95 -1.46 -12.65
C PRO A 64 -2.45 -2.42 -11.56
N ILE A 65 -2.97 -2.26 -10.35
CA ILE A 65 -2.75 -3.17 -9.22
C ILE A 65 -4.01 -3.25 -8.37
N GLY A 66 -4.34 -4.45 -7.90
CA GLY A 66 -5.52 -4.68 -7.07
C GLY A 66 -5.36 -5.88 -6.14
N TYR A 67 -6.49 -6.33 -5.60
CA TYR A 67 -6.52 -7.44 -4.65
C TYR A 67 -6.12 -8.78 -5.26
N GLY A 68 -6.25 -8.94 -6.59
CA GLY A 68 -5.73 -10.11 -7.31
C GLY A 68 -4.21 -10.21 -7.27
N ASP A 69 -3.52 -9.08 -7.09
CA ASP A 69 -2.06 -8.99 -6.97
C ASP A 69 -1.59 -9.04 -5.51
N GLY A 70 -2.52 -9.24 -4.56
CA GLY A 70 -2.24 -9.21 -3.13
C GLY A 70 -2.35 -7.84 -2.46
N TYR A 71 -2.81 -6.78 -3.16
CA TYR A 71 -3.10 -5.47 -2.55
C TYR A 71 -4.51 -5.42 -1.93
N PRO A 72 -4.67 -5.56 -0.60
CA PRO A 72 -5.96 -5.92 -0.02
C PRO A 72 -7.02 -4.82 -0.13
N ARG A 73 -8.28 -5.20 -0.39
CA ARG A 73 -9.43 -4.26 -0.39
C ARG A 73 -9.59 -3.49 0.93
N LYS A 74 -9.10 -4.04 2.06
CA LYS A 74 -9.11 -3.39 3.37
C LYS A 74 -8.28 -2.09 3.42
N LEU A 75 -7.39 -1.86 2.45
CA LEU A 75 -6.62 -0.63 2.31
C LEU A 75 -7.40 0.48 1.55
N SER A 76 -8.61 0.19 1.07
CA SER A 76 -9.46 1.21 0.42
C SER A 76 -9.73 2.38 1.37
N ASN A 77 -9.64 3.61 0.84
CA ASN A 77 -9.78 4.86 1.60
C ASN A 77 -8.81 5.00 2.79
N LYS A 78 -7.66 4.31 2.77
CA LYS A 78 -6.58 4.41 3.78
C LYS A 78 -5.29 5.02 3.22
N GLY A 79 -5.33 5.56 1.99
CA GLY A 79 -4.22 6.34 1.44
C GLY A 79 -4.02 7.64 2.23
N ILE A 80 -2.77 8.12 2.24
CA ILE A 80 -2.37 9.42 2.80
C ILE A 80 -2.32 10.44 1.67
#